data_AF-A0A1G0NJD1-F1
#
_entry.id   AF-A0A1G0NJD1-F1
#
_cell.length_a   1.000
_cell.length_b   1.000
_cell.length_c   1.000
_cell.angle_alpha   90.00
_cell.angle_beta   90.00
_cell.angle_gamma   90.00
#
_symmetry.space_group_name_H-M   'P 1'
#
loop_
_entity.id
_entity.type
_entity.pdbx_description
1 polymer ?
#
loop_
_entity_poly.entity_id
_entity_poly.type
_entity_poly.pdbx_seq_one_letter_code
_entity_poly.pdbx_strand_id
1 'polypeptide(L)'
;MKLKNLAHWILVLGLSGPLLASAADSSEPVLQPVTENGITYISGGNGLEERQALDEVSGEYNLKLVFAEKGSGAYLADVKLSIMNMKGQKVLEAVSDGPWFYVKLAPGRYKITAEAAGQSQTQQARVGGGRLAQRHFYWSVE
;
A
#
# COMPACT_ATOMS: atom_id res chain seq x y z
N MET A 1 -85.34 -6.63 4.60
CA MET A 1 -85.75 -6.27 3.22
C MET A 1 -84.50 -6.27 2.35
N LYS A 2 -84.45 -7.10 1.29
CA LYS A 2 -83.29 -7.28 0.41
C LYS A 2 -83.34 -6.34 -0.80
N LEU A 3 -82.24 -5.68 -1.14
CA LEU A 3 -81.90 -5.20 -2.50
C LEU A 3 -80.37 -5.00 -2.54
N LYS A 4 -79.56 -5.85 -3.20
CA LYS A 4 -79.23 -5.95 -4.64
C LYS A 4 -78.54 -4.68 -5.21
N ASN A 5 -77.23 -4.74 -5.46
CA ASN A 5 -76.65 -4.66 -6.82
C ASN A 5 -75.11 -4.77 -6.87
N LEU A 6 -74.65 -5.50 -7.88
CA LEU A 6 -73.28 -5.66 -8.36
C LEU A 6 -72.71 -4.33 -8.91
N ALA A 7 -71.40 -4.11 -8.78
CA ALA A 7 -70.56 -3.60 -9.88
C ALA A 7 -69.06 -3.75 -9.58
N HIS A 8 -68.43 -4.55 -10.44
CA HIS A 8 -67.12 -4.37 -11.09
C HIS A 8 -65.82 -4.15 -10.30
N TRP A 9 -64.86 -4.99 -10.69
CA TRP A 9 -63.47 -5.07 -10.28
C TRP A 9 -62.68 -3.90 -10.86
N ILE A 10 -61.84 -3.27 -10.04
CA ILE A 10 -60.63 -2.61 -10.54
C ILE A 10 -59.47 -3.12 -9.69
N LEU A 11 -58.63 -3.91 -10.34
CA LEU A 11 -57.36 -4.40 -9.86
C LEU A 11 -56.32 -3.30 -10.15
N VAL A 12 -55.96 -2.51 -9.13
CA VAL A 12 -54.81 -1.61 -9.23
C VAL A 12 -53.60 -2.34 -8.64
N LEU A 13 -52.81 -2.93 -9.52
CA LEU A 13 -51.44 -3.37 -9.25
C LEU A 13 -50.56 -2.11 -9.12
N GLY A 14 -50.46 -1.58 -7.91
CA GLY A 14 -49.45 -0.57 -7.57
C GLY A 14 -48.13 -1.28 -7.25
N LEU A 15 -47.14 -1.17 -8.13
CA LEU A 15 -45.78 -1.65 -7.91
C LEU A 15 -45.15 -0.93 -6.70
N SER A 16 -45.07 -1.62 -5.56
CA SER A 16 -44.17 -1.25 -4.47
C SER A 16 -42.80 -1.88 -4.72
N GLY A 17 -41.87 -1.10 -5.26
CA GLY A 17 -40.45 -1.47 -5.32
C GLY A 17 -39.64 -0.53 -4.42
N PRO A 18 -39.13 -0.96 -3.26
CA PRO A 18 -38.13 -0.16 -2.56
C PRO A 18 -36.83 -0.16 -3.37
N LEU A 19 -36.25 1.03 -3.58
CA LEU A 19 -34.90 1.20 -4.10
C LEU A 19 -33.93 0.44 -3.21
N LEU A 20 -33.21 -0.53 -3.78
CA LEU A 20 -32.02 -1.11 -3.16
C LEU A 20 -30.92 -0.04 -3.18
N ALA A 21 -30.66 0.59 -2.04
CA ALA A 21 -29.42 1.33 -1.83
C ALA A 21 -28.28 0.30 -1.82
N SER A 22 -27.47 0.28 -2.87
CA SER A 22 -26.20 -0.45 -2.87
C SER A 22 -25.26 0.29 -1.92
N ALA A 23 -25.00 -0.28 -0.74
CA ALA A 23 -23.83 0.09 0.03
C ALA A 23 -22.62 -0.33 -0.81
N ALA A 24 -21.92 0.65 -1.38
CA ALA A 24 -20.60 0.41 -1.93
C ALA A 24 -19.72 -0.03 -0.76
N ASP A 25 -19.35 -1.30 -0.73
CA ASP A 25 -18.31 -1.81 0.15
C ASP A 25 -16.99 -1.23 -0.39
N SER A 26 -16.67 -0.02 0.05
CA SER A 26 -15.35 0.57 -0.19
C SER A 26 -14.38 -0.14 0.73
N SER A 27 -13.90 -1.30 0.30
CA SER A 27 -12.79 -1.99 0.92
C SER A 27 -11.55 -1.11 0.73
N GLU A 28 -11.27 -0.24 1.71
CA GLU A 28 -10.03 0.54 1.70
C GLU A 28 -8.84 -0.42 1.64
N PRO A 29 -7.81 -0.15 0.83
CA PRO A 29 -6.64 -0.99 0.79
C PRO A 29 -6.00 -1.01 2.18
N VAL A 30 -5.99 -2.18 2.82
CA VAL A 30 -5.53 -2.32 4.20
C VAL A 30 -4.00 -2.39 4.21
N LEU A 31 -3.36 -1.22 4.24
CA LEU A 31 -1.93 -1.11 4.52
C LEU A 31 -1.68 -1.40 6.00
N GLN A 32 -0.80 -2.35 6.30
CA GLN A 32 -0.54 -2.79 7.68
C GLN A 32 0.93 -2.57 8.03
N PRO A 33 1.25 -1.71 9.02
CA PRO A 33 2.60 -1.61 9.55
C PRO A 33 3.05 -2.93 10.18
N VAL A 34 4.27 -3.35 9.86
CA VAL A 34 4.93 -4.52 10.43
C VAL A 34 6.08 -4.05 11.32
N THR A 35 6.28 -4.69 12.48
CA THR A 35 7.40 -4.40 13.37
C THR A 35 8.23 -5.65 13.61
N GLU A 36 9.51 -5.57 13.23
CA GLU A 36 10.49 -6.64 13.43
C GLU A 36 11.75 -6.07 14.09
N ASN A 37 12.25 -6.75 15.13
CA ASN A 37 13.44 -6.31 15.88
C ASN A 37 13.37 -4.83 16.35
N GLY A 38 12.16 -4.35 16.66
CA GLY A 38 11.93 -2.95 17.06
C GLY A 38 11.99 -1.92 15.91
N ILE A 39 12.04 -2.38 14.66
CA ILE A 39 11.98 -1.55 13.46
C ILE A 39 10.60 -1.72 12.83
N THR A 40 9.89 -0.62 12.66
CA THR A 40 8.58 -0.59 12.02
C THR A 40 8.72 -0.18 10.56
N TYR A 41 8.06 -0.91 9.68
CA TYR A 41 7.97 -0.63 8.25
C TYR A 41 6.55 -0.82 7.73
N ILE A 42 6.25 -0.26 6.56
CA ILE A 42 5.02 -0.47 5.82
C ILE A 42 5.34 -0.46 4.32
N SER A 43 4.67 -1.31 3.55
CA SER A 43 4.88 -1.40 2.11
C SER A 43 3.56 -1.46 1.35
N GLY A 44 3.58 -0.99 0.10
CA GLY A 44 2.41 -0.94 -0.78
C GLY A 44 2.61 0.05 -1.91
N GLY A 45 1.53 0.66 -2.37
CA GLY A 45 1.55 1.72 -3.39
C GLY A 45 1.32 1.19 -4.81
N ASN A 46 0.70 0.03 -4.95
CA ASN A 46 0.28 -0.52 -6.25
C ASN A 46 -0.81 0.36 -6.88
N GLY A 47 -1.76 0.82 -6.06
CA GLY A 47 -2.86 1.72 -6.42
C GLY A 47 -2.55 3.19 -6.16
N LEU A 48 -3.46 4.08 -6.57
CA LEU A 48 -3.40 5.49 -6.19
C LEU A 48 -3.77 5.67 -4.71
N GLU A 49 -4.79 4.94 -4.27
CA GLU A 49 -5.37 4.95 -2.93
C GLU A 49 -4.33 4.53 -1.89
N GLU A 50 -3.60 3.43 -2.15
CA GLU A 50 -2.48 3.01 -1.30
C GLU A 50 -1.37 4.06 -1.22
N ARG A 51 -1.04 4.73 -2.34
CA ARG A 51 -0.01 5.78 -2.34
C ARG A 51 -0.44 6.99 -1.54
N GLN A 52 -1.72 7.37 -1.63
CA GLN A 52 -2.30 8.45 -0.82
C GLN A 52 -2.23 8.09 0.67
N ALA A 53 -2.70 6.90 1.05
CA ALA A 53 -2.64 6.44 2.43
C ALA A 53 -1.19 6.34 2.97
N LEU A 54 -0.24 5.88 2.15
CA LEU A 54 1.18 5.88 2.50
C LEU A 54 1.76 7.28 2.67
N ASP A 55 1.35 8.24 1.84
CA ASP A 55 1.79 9.63 1.95
C ASP A 55 1.24 10.29 3.21
N GLU A 56 0.01 9.97 3.63
CA GLU A 56 -0.59 10.45 4.89
C GLU A 56 0.20 10.01 6.13
N VAL A 57 0.66 8.75 6.17
CA VAL A 57 1.46 8.21 7.29
C VAL A 57 2.96 8.44 7.14
N SER A 58 3.41 9.03 6.02
CA SER A 58 4.83 9.16 5.68
C SER A 58 5.68 9.87 6.74
N GLY A 59 5.07 10.77 7.52
CA GLY A 59 5.71 11.52 8.60
C GLY A 59 6.15 10.66 9.79
N GLU A 60 5.65 9.44 9.93
CA GLU A 60 6.04 8.51 11.01
C GLU A 60 7.35 7.77 10.71
N TYR A 61 7.79 7.82 9.45
CA TYR A 61 8.96 7.12 8.93
C TYR A 61 10.06 8.11 8.55
N ASN A 62 11.28 7.59 8.36
CA ASN A 62 12.42 8.44 8.03
C ASN A 62 13.26 7.95 6.85
N LEU A 63 12.82 6.86 6.20
CA LEU A 63 13.33 6.38 4.93
C LEU A 63 12.18 5.86 4.05
N LYS A 64 12.13 6.34 2.80
CA LYS A 64 11.27 5.84 1.71
C LYS A 64 12.15 5.19 0.64
N LEU A 65 11.78 3.99 0.22
CA LEU A 65 12.36 3.31 -0.93
C LEU A 65 11.30 3.22 -2.02
N VAL A 66 11.71 3.42 -3.27
CA VAL A 66 10.84 3.31 -4.44
C VAL A 66 11.46 2.34 -5.44
N PHE A 67 10.66 1.38 -5.90
CA PHE A 67 11.09 0.29 -6.78
C PHE A 67 10.38 0.37 -8.12
N ALA A 68 11.15 0.39 -9.19
CA ALA A 68 10.59 0.42 -10.55
C ALA A 68 11.52 -0.28 -11.55
N GLU A 69 10.97 -0.63 -12.70
CA GLU A 69 11.72 -1.07 -13.86
C GLU A 69 12.42 0.14 -14.52
N LYS A 70 13.66 -0.08 -14.96
CA LYS A 70 14.44 0.87 -15.72
C LYS A 70 13.89 0.95 -17.15
N GLY A 71 13.56 2.16 -17.60
CA GLY A 71 13.05 2.40 -18.95
C GLY A 71 11.54 2.56 -18.95
N SER A 72 10.78 1.48 -18.69
CA SER A 72 9.31 1.54 -18.64
C SER A 72 8.80 2.41 -17.48
N GLY A 73 9.55 2.46 -16.37
CA GLY A 73 9.10 3.09 -15.12
C GLY A 73 8.00 2.31 -14.42
N ALA A 74 7.70 1.09 -14.86
CA ALA A 74 6.70 0.23 -14.24
C ALA A 74 7.09 -0.05 -12.79
N TYR A 75 6.13 0.07 -11.89
CA TYR A 75 6.35 -0.19 -10.48
C TYR A 75 6.57 -1.69 -10.22
N LEU A 76 7.47 -2.00 -9.29
CA LEU A 76 7.83 -3.38 -8.94
C LEU A 76 7.42 -3.70 -7.51
N ALA A 77 6.91 -4.90 -7.29
CA ALA A 77 6.67 -5.51 -5.98
C ALA A 77 7.60 -6.72 -5.79
N ASP A 78 7.38 -7.51 -4.73
CA ASP A 78 8.17 -8.70 -4.37
C ASP A 78 9.68 -8.43 -4.24
N VAL A 79 10.02 -7.20 -3.85
CA VAL A 79 11.42 -6.77 -3.71
C VAL A 79 11.94 -7.22 -2.36
N LYS A 80 12.95 -8.10 -2.35
CA LYS A 80 13.60 -8.52 -1.10
C LYS A 80 14.54 -7.42 -0.63
N LEU A 81 14.47 -7.09 0.65
CA LEU A 81 15.24 -6.03 1.28
C LEU A 81 16.11 -6.57 2.40
N SER A 82 17.36 -6.09 2.44
CA SER A 82 18.25 -6.23 3.58
C SER A 82 18.82 -4.87 3.95
N ILE A 83 18.64 -4.45 5.19
CA ILE A 83 19.17 -3.20 5.71
C ILE A 83 20.22 -3.50 6.78
N MET A 84 21.43 -3.00 6.56
CA MET A 84 22.55 -3.14 7.49
C MET A 84 23.00 -1.77 7.99
N ASN A 85 23.32 -1.68 9.28
CA ASN A 85 23.98 -0.49 9.82
C ASN A 85 25.48 -0.47 9.44
N MET A 86 26.16 0.67 9.63
CA MET A 86 27.59 0.78 9.33
C MET A 86 28.52 -0.03 10.26
N LYS A 87 27.98 -0.70 11.28
CA LYS A 87 28.72 -1.67 12.12
C LYS A 87 28.66 -3.09 11.54
N GLY A 88 28.01 -3.30 10.39
CA GLY A 88 27.86 -4.60 9.75
C GLY A 88 26.71 -5.46 10.28
N GLN A 89 25.90 -4.94 11.20
CA GLN A 89 24.74 -5.65 11.72
C GLN A 89 23.56 -5.48 10.76
N LYS A 90 22.96 -6.59 10.34
CA LYS A 90 21.66 -6.61 9.67
C LYS A 90 20.58 -6.26 10.69
N VAL A 91 19.86 -5.17 10.43
CA VAL A 91 18.82 -4.65 11.33
C VAL A 91 17.42 -5.01 10.85
N LEU A 92 17.24 -5.16 9.53
CA LEU A 92 15.96 -5.54 8.93
C LEU A 92 16.19 -6.48 7.74
N GLU A 93 15.31 -7.46 7.61
CA GLU A 93 15.09 -8.26 6.41
C GLU A 93 13.57 -8.24 6.14
N ALA A 94 13.17 -7.94 4.91
CA ALA A 94 11.75 -7.81 4.57
C ALA A 94 11.52 -8.11 3.09
N VAL A 95 10.27 -8.36 2.71
CA VAL A 95 9.82 -8.35 1.31
C VAL A 95 8.84 -7.18 1.18
N SER A 96 8.98 -6.40 0.11
CA SER A 96 8.07 -5.29 -0.18
C SER A 96 6.92 -5.80 -1.05
N ASP A 97 5.69 -5.69 -0.56
CA ASP A 97 4.47 -6.11 -1.28
C ASP A 97 4.01 -5.09 -2.35
N GLY A 98 4.72 -3.97 -2.44
CA GLY A 98 4.48 -2.93 -3.43
C GLY A 98 5.72 -2.08 -3.71
N PRO A 99 5.61 -1.11 -4.63
CA PRO A 99 6.75 -0.31 -5.08
C PRO A 99 7.25 0.70 -4.06
N TRP A 100 6.46 1.02 -3.04
CA TRP A 100 6.83 1.99 -2.02
C TRP A 100 7.01 1.28 -0.69
N PHE A 101 8.16 1.50 -0.06
CA PHE A 101 8.50 0.92 1.23
C PHE A 101 8.97 2.02 2.17
N TYR A 102 8.29 2.18 3.30
CA TYR A 102 8.62 3.15 4.33
C TYR A 102 9.13 2.42 5.57
N VAL A 103 10.19 2.95 6.17
CA VAL A 103 10.79 2.35 7.37
C VAL A 103 11.27 3.41 8.35
N LYS A 104 11.11 3.09 9.64
CA LYS A 104 11.55 3.92 10.76
C LYS A 104 12.82 3.32 11.36
N LEU A 105 13.94 3.98 11.12
CA LEU A 105 15.25 3.57 11.60
C LEU A 105 15.77 4.53 12.67
N ALA A 106 16.69 4.07 13.52
CA ALA A 106 17.45 4.97 14.37
C ALA A 106 18.29 5.96 13.51
N PRO A 107 18.53 7.21 13.96
CA PRO A 107 19.41 8.13 13.26
C PRO A 107 20.79 7.51 12.95
N GLY A 108 21.22 7.58 11.70
CA GLY A 108 22.44 6.89 11.30
C GLY A 108 22.60 6.75 9.79
N ARG A 109 23.62 5.97 9.39
CA ARG A 109 23.85 5.59 8.00
C ARG A 109 23.64 4.09 7.84
N TYR A 110 23.01 3.71 6.73
CA TYR A 110 22.64 2.33 6.45
C TYR A 110 23.04 1.96 5.02
N LYS A 111 23.40 0.69 4.84
CA LYS A 111 23.52 0.03 3.54
C LYS A 111 22.22 -0.72 3.29
N ILE A 112 21.59 -0.45 2.16
CA ILE A 112 20.31 -1.03 1.75
C ILE A 112 20.60 -1.87 0.52
N THR A 113 20.35 -3.17 0.62
CA THR A 113 20.36 -4.09 -0.51
C THR A 113 18.93 -4.40 -0.88
N ALA A 114 18.57 -4.18 -2.14
CA ALA A 114 17.28 -4.53 -2.70
C ALA A 114 17.48 -5.51 -3.85
N GLU A 115 16.69 -6.57 -3.90
CA GLU A 115 16.73 -7.59 -4.95
C GLU A 115 15.36 -7.69 -5.63
N ALA A 116 15.35 -7.58 -6.96
CA ALA A 116 14.20 -7.83 -7.81
C ALA A 116 14.66 -8.69 -9.00
N ALA A 117 13.85 -9.67 -9.41
CA ALA A 117 14.15 -10.58 -10.52
C ALA A 117 15.57 -11.22 -10.47
N GLY A 118 16.03 -11.59 -9.27
CA GLY A 118 17.36 -12.17 -9.06
C GLY A 118 18.54 -11.19 -9.19
N GLN A 119 18.27 -9.91 -9.43
CA GLN A 119 19.28 -8.86 -9.53
C GLN A 119 19.31 -8.03 -8.24
N SER A 120 20.45 -8.03 -7.55
CA SER A 120 20.66 -7.22 -6.35
C SER A 120 21.30 -5.86 -6.67
N GLN A 121 20.80 -4.81 -6.02
CA GLN A 121 21.39 -3.48 -6.00
C GLN A 121 21.63 -3.02 -4.57
N THR A 122 22.72 -2.29 -4.35
CA THR A 122 23.07 -1.77 -3.03
C THR A 122 23.24 -0.25 -3.07
N GLN A 123 22.54 0.45 -2.18
CA GLN A 123 22.67 1.90 -2.01
C GLN A 123 22.86 2.26 -0.53
N GLN A 124 23.42 3.45 -0.27
CA GLN A 124 23.54 3.97 1.10
C GLN A 124 22.52 5.08 1.34
N ALA A 125 21.91 5.10 2.54
CA ALA A 125 21.06 6.17 3.01
C ALA A 125 21.52 6.68 4.38
N ARG A 126 21.30 7.97 4.63
CA ARG A 126 21.45 8.58 5.96
C ARG A 126 20.09 9.07 6.41
N VAL A 127 19.71 8.71 7.63
CA VAL A 127 18.43 9.06 8.27
C VAL A 127 18.68 9.86 9.56
N GLY A 128 17.65 10.56 10.04
CA GLY A 128 17.72 11.36 11.28
C GLY A 128 18.07 12.85 11.09
N GLY A 129 18.01 13.37 9.85
CA GLY A 129 18.20 14.80 9.54
C GLY A 129 16.92 15.64 9.57
N GLY A 130 15.83 15.15 10.18
CA GLY A 130 14.52 15.83 10.22
C GLY A 130 13.74 15.83 8.90
N ARG A 131 14.26 15.16 7.86
CA ARG A 131 13.59 14.97 6.56
C ARG A 131 13.54 13.48 6.23
N LEU A 132 12.49 13.08 5.51
CA LEU A 132 12.37 11.74 4.93
C LEU A 132 13.50 11.53 3.93
N ALA A 133 14.40 10.57 4.20
CA ALA A 133 15.39 10.15 3.21
C ALA A 133 14.71 9.32 2.13
N GLN A 134 15.10 9.48 0.87
CA GLN A 134 14.50 8.74 -0.24
C GLN A 134 15.56 8.07 -1.12
N ARG A 135 15.29 6.85 -1.55
CA ARG A 135 16.11 6.10 -2.52
C ARG A 135 15.25 5.44 -3.56
N HIS A 136 15.75 5.43 -4.79
CA HIS A 136 15.12 4.76 -5.92
C HIS A 136 16.02 3.65 -6.42
N PHE A 137 15.41 2.51 -6.72
CA PHE A 137 16.08 1.39 -7.34
C PHE A 137 15.39 1.07 -8.66
N TYR A 138 16.20 0.84 -9.69
CA TYR A 138 15.75 0.62 -11.05
C TYR A 138 16.43 -0.59 -11.65
N TRP A 139 15.66 -1.62 -11.98
CA TRP A 139 16.18 -2.85 -12.57
C TRP A 139 15.83 -2.97 -14.04
N SER A 140 16.73 -3.58 -14.82
CA SER A 140 16.38 -4.08 -16.14
C SER A 140 15.81 -5.48 -15.93
N VAL A 141 14.48 -5.58 -15.88
CA VAL A 141 13.78 -6.87 -15.96
C VAL A 141 13.65 -7.20 -17.44
N GLU A 142 14.14 -8.38 -17.84
CA GLU A 142 14.05 -8.88 -19.22
C GLU A 142 12.83 -9.81 -19.37
#